data_AF-A0A916LK29-F1
#
_entry.id   AF-A0A916LK29-F1
#
_cell.length_a   1.000
_cell.length_b   1.000
_cell.length_c   1.000
_cell.angle_alpha   90.00
_cell.angle_beta   90.00
_cell.angle_gamma   90.00
#
_symmetry.space_group_name_H-M   'P 1'
#
loop_
_entity.id
_entity.type
_entity.pdbx_description
1 polymer ?
#
loop_
_entity_poly.entity_id
_entity_poly.type
_entity_poly.pdbx_seq_one_letter_code
_entity_poly.pdbx_strand_id
1 'polypeptide(L)'
;MKQFHIINVGNSLLTNFQRSKSEFGKISQMDSDFWREKIDDVNFMNEIFDFLRANPKENSAEMNTFLRVVEGKNPREIEVYLSGTNTYSNEICVRTLQRFLKSQGYLVYDNPTFSGYFLEASRYDEKYAGDEFVKGVSDMVDRFIYLAIEKKKQGYEVFINPTGGLKAHVIACALAGFLTGCKVYYMNEEFRNVVFLPEIFYLPKGREVKLLEILSDKKPRSGFEYEKIVEEFKDEVERLQVYGLIEIEVDEETRKPYRIRITNRGSFFLDSVKQ
;
A
#
# COMPACT_ATOMS: atom_id res chain seq x y z
N MET A 1 -17.41 11.94 -7.94
CA MET A 1 -17.22 10.49 -7.64
C MET A 1 -16.45 10.44 -6.35
N LYS A 2 -16.94 9.72 -5.33
CA LYS A 2 -16.32 9.73 -4.01
C LYS A 2 -14.95 9.05 -4.05
N GLN A 3 -13.99 9.57 -3.30
CA GLN A 3 -12.63 9.04 -3.24
C GLN A 3 -12.31 8.57 -1.83
N PHE A 4 -11.56 7.47 -1.73
CA PHE A 4 -11.06 6.95 -0.47
C PHE A 4 -9.54 6.78 -0.58
N HIS A 5 -8.78 7.50 0.25
CA HIS A 5 -7.32 7.48 0.25
C HIS A 5 -6.79 6.78 1.48
N ILE A 6 -6.10 5.65 1.29
CA ILE A 6 -5.32 5.01 2.35
C ILE A 6 -3.90 5.60 2.29
N ILE A 7 -3.46 6.24 3.37
CA ILE A 7 -2.16 6.90 3.46
C ILE A 7 -1.34 6.26 4.57
N ASN A 8 -0.19 5.70 4.21
CA ASN A 8 0.79 5.25 5.18
C ASN A 8 1.63 6.45 5.65
N VAL A 9 1.63 6.70 6.95
CA VAL A 9 2.21 7.88 7.60
C VAL A 9 3.57 7.50 8.17
N GLY A 10 4.59 8.23 7.77
CA GLY A 10 5.93 8.17 8.34
C GLY A 10 6.18 9.34 9.28
N ASN A 11 7.45 9.58 9.58
CA ASN A 11 7.88 10.65 10.47
C ASN A 11 8.39 11.89 9.72
N SER A 12 7.98 12.08 8.46
CA SER A 12 8.48 13.19 7.62
C SER A 12 8.15 14.55 8.25
N LEU A 13 6.93 14.69 8.80
CA LEU A 13 6.49 15.87 9.53
C LEU A 13 7.39 16.17 10.72
N LEU A 14 7.60 15.17 11.58
CA LEU A 14 8.44 15.33 12.76
C LEU A 14 9.89 15.64 12.37
N THR A 15 10.42 14.98 11.35
CA THR A 15 11.77 15.21 10.82
C THR A 15 11.95 16.67 10.38
N ASN A 16 10.99 17.20 9.62
CA ASN A 16 11.03 18.58 9.15
C ASN A 16 10.85 19.58 10.31
N PHE A 17 9.98 19.26 11.26
CA PHE A 17 9.82 20.06 12.48
C PHE A 17 11.12 20.15 13.29
N GLN A 18 11.76 19.00 13.56
CA GLN A 18 13.05 18.93 14.26
C GLN A 18 14.16 19.70 13.54
N ARG A 19 14.17 19.70 12.20
CA ARG A 19 15.13 20.50 11.41
C ARG A 19 14.88 22.00 11.55
N SER A 20 13.63 22.43 11.71
CA SER A 20 13.27 23.83 11.88
C SER A 20 13.53 24.38 13.29
N LYS A 21 13.72 23.49 14.28
CA LYS A 21 13.84 23.82 15.71
C LYS A 21 15.06 23.15 16.32
N SER A 22 16.12 23.93 16.55
CA SER A 22 17.40 23.44 17.07
C SER A 22 17.29 22.66 18.38
N GLU A 23 16.30 22.96 19.22
CA GLU A 23 16.03 22.27 20.49
C GLU A 23 15.67 20.79 20.31
N PHE A 24 14.99 20.42 19.22
CA PHE A 24 14.59 19.04 18.95
C PHE A 24 15.53 18.32 17.98
N GLY A 25 16.47 19.03 17.34
CA GLY A 25 17.29 18.52 16.25
C GLY A 25 18.22 17.35 16.61
N LYS A 26 18.52 17.13 17.90
CA LYS A 26 19.37 16.03 18.38
C LYS A 26 18.59 14.84 18.92
N ILE A 27 17.26 14.96 19.04
CA ILE A 27 16.44 13.95 19.70
C ILE A 27 16.13 12.82 18.71
N SER A 28 16.46 11.60 19.11
CA SER A 28 16.17 10.43 18.28
C SER A 28 14.66 10.21 18.20
N GLN A 29 14.14 9.90 17.00
CA GLN A 29 12.73 9.52 16.83
C GLN A 29 12.39 8.18 17.50
N MET A 30 13.40 7.43 17.91
CA MET A 30 13.26 6.17 18.66
C MET A 30 13.19 6.39 20.18
N ASP A 31 13.42 7.62 20.67
CA ASP A 31 13.33 7.95 22.09
C ASP A 31 11.86 7.96 22.55
N SER A 32 11.37 6.77 22.91
CA SER A 32 9.96 6.55 23.20
C SER A 32 9.50 7.33 24.44
N ASP A 33 10.36 7.52 25.43
CA ASP A 33 9.99 8.26 26.65
C ASP A 33 9.82 9.75 26.36
N PHE A 34 10.76 10.36 25.63
CA PHE A 34 10.64 11.75 25.23
C PHE A 34 9.38 12.02 24.40
N TRP A 35 9.11 11.20 23.37
CA TRP A 35 7.96 11.41 22.50
C TRP A 35 6.63 11.10 23.20
N ARG A 36 6.63 10.17 24.17
CA ARG A 36 5.47 9.92 25.04
C ARG A 36 5.15 11.15 25.88
N GLU A 37 6.12 11.85 26.43
CA GLU A 37 5.85 13.09 27.17
C GLU A 37 5.33 14.20 26.25
N LYS A 38 5.87 14.28 25.03
CA LYS A 38 5.47 15.32 24.06
C LYS A 38 4.08 15.13 23.47
N ILE A 39 3.57 13.90 23.38
CA ILE A 39 2.22 13.67 22.85
C ILE A 39 1.12 14.27 23.74
N ASP A 40 1.37 14.38 25.04
CA ASP A 40 0.44 14.93 26.04
C ASP A 40 0.66 16.44 26.27
N ASP A 41 1.75 17.00 25.74
CA ASP A 41 2.06 18.43 25.78
C ASP A 41 1.21 19.20 24.73
N VAL A 42 0.15 19.84 25.21
CA VAL A 42 -0.78 20.62 24.38
C VAL A 42 -0.08 21.75 23.61
N ASN A 43 0.93 22.39 24.21
CA ASN A 43 1.66 23.48 23.56
C ASN A 43 2.49 22.94 22.40
N PHE A 44 3.21 21.83 22.63
CA PHE A 44 3.94 21.14 21.57
C PHE A 44 3.01 20.68 20.44
N MET A 45 1.88 20.05 20.77
CA MET A 45 0.92 19.57 19.77
C MET A 45 0.26 20.69 18.96
N ASN A 46 0.10 21.88 19.55
CA ASN A 46 -0.32 23.07 18.81
C ASN A 46 0.79 23.62 17.93
N GLU A 47 2.02 23.66 18.43
CA GLU A 47 3.17 24.16 17.69
C GLU A 47 3.45 23.34 16.43
N ILE A 48 3.47 22.01 16.53
CA ILE A 48 3.67 21.14 15.36
C ILE A 48 2.49 21.22 14.38
N PHE A 49 1.27 21.43 14.88
CA PHE A 49 0.10 21.67 14.05
C PHE A 49 0.20 22.98 13.27
N ASP A 50 0.60 24.08 13.93
CA ASP A 50 0.79 25.37 13.28
C ASP A 50 1.95 25.34 12.28
N PHE A 51 3.02 24.60 12.61
CA PHE A 51 4.10 24.30 11.67
C PHE A 51 3.56 23.62 10.42
N LEU A 52 2.81 22.52 10.56
CA LEU A 52 2.20 21.85 9.39
C LEU A 52 1.28 22.80 8.61
N ARG A 53 0.42 23.56 9.30
CA ARG A 53 -0.55 24.47 8.67
C ARG A 53 0.13 25.55 7.84
N ALA A 54 1.30 26.03 8.26
CA ALA A 54 2.00 27.10 7.56
C ALA A 54 2.40 26.70 6.13
N ASN A 55 2.92 25.48 5.93
CA ASN A 55 3.35 24.97 4.62
C ASN A 55 3.13 23.46 4.51
N PRO A 56 1.89 22.97 4.34
CA PRO A 56 1.58 21.54 4.48
C PRO A 56 2.30 20.67 3.46
N LYS A 57 2.40 21.11 2.19
CA LYS A 57 3.09 20.39 1.13
C LYS A 57 4.61 20.29 1.35
N GLU A 58 5.24 21.26 2.02
CA GLU A 58 6.68 21.24 2.29
C GLU A 58 7.01 20.54 3.62
N ASN A 59 6.11 20.66 4.60
CA ASN A 59 6.37 20.20 5.96
C ASN A 59 6.03 18.72 6.15
N SER A 60 5.23 18.08 5.29
CA SER A 60 4.94 16.64 5.32
C SER A 60 4.94 16.05 3.92
N ALA A 61 5.66 14.93 3.74
CA ALA A 61 5.68 14.18 2.49
C ALA A 61 4.30 13.59 2.14
N GLU A 62 3.56 13.15 3.15
CA GLU A 62 2.19 12.65 3.02
C GLU A 62 1.25 13.74 2.52
N MET A 63 1.34 14.96 3.06
CA MET A 63 0.53 16.09 2.60
C MET A 63 1.00 16.61 1.25
N ASN A 64 2.30 16.59 0.95
CA ASN A 64 2.83 16.95 -0.36
C ASN A 64 2.17 16.13 -1.48
N THR A 65 2.14 14.82 -1.28
CA THR A 65 1.57 13.88 -2.25
C THR A 65 0.05 13.97 -2.29
N PHE A 66 -0.60 13.83 -1.13
CA PHE A 66 -2.05 13.81 -1.03
C PHE A 66 -2.68 15.09 -1.58
N LEU A 67 -2.23 16.27 -1.14
CA LEU A 67 -2.84 17.55 -1.52
C LEU A 67 -2.68 17.87 -3.01
N ARG A 68 -1.66 17.33 -3.67
CA ARG A 68 -1.51 17.45 -5.13
C ARG A 68 -2.51 16.56 -5.88
N VAL A 69 -2.78 15.35 -5.38
CA VAL A 69 -3.75 14.43 -6.01
C VAL A 69 -5.19 14.92 -5.86
N VAL A 70 -5.50 15.60 -4.77
CA VAL A 70 -6.87 16.08 -4.48
C VAL A 70 -7.09 17.55 -4.82
N GLU A 71 -6.11 18.20 -5.44
CA GLU A 71 -6.21 19.60 -5.84
C GLU A 71 -7.44 19.85 -6.72
N GLY A 72 -8.22 20.89 -6.39
CA GLY A 72 -9.46 21.24 -7.09
C GLY A 72 -10.67 20.34 -6.81
N LYS A 73 -10.56 19.31 -5.94
CA LYS A 73 -11.67 18.43 -5.57
C LYS A 73 -12.38 18.91 -4.31
N ASN A 74 -13.65 18.52 -4.15
CA ASN A 74 -14.42 18.82 -2.94
C ASN A 74 -13.98 17.92 -1.77
N PRO A 75 -13.44 18.47 -0.66
CA PRO A 75 -12.99 17.68 0.49
C PRO A 75 -14.08 16.78 1.09
N ARG A 76 -15.36 17.18 1.00
CA ARG A 76 -16.49 16.41 1.53
C ARG A 76 -16.78 15.12 0.75
N GLU A 77 -16.26 15.00 -0.47
CA GLU A 77 -16.34 13.77 -1.27
C GLU A 77 -15.12 12.86 -1.09
N ILE A 78 -14.17 13.27 -0.24
CA ILE A 78 -12.91 12.57 -0.03
C ILE A 78 -12.81 12.08 1.41
N GLU A 79 -12.65 10.78 1.51
CA GLU A 79 -12.40 10.08 2.75
C GLU A 79 -10.93 9.70 2.83
N VAL A 80 -10.33 9.90 4.00
CA VAL A 80 -8.91 9.62 4.24
C VAL A 80 -8.79 8.64 5.39
N TYR A 81 -7.99 7.60 5.18
CA TYR A 81 -7.62 6.63 6.18
C TYR A 81 -6.12 6.76 6.42
N LEU A 82 -5.75 7.16 7.64
CA LEU A 82 -4.35 7.26 8.04
C LEU A 82 -3.92 6.00 8.76
N SER A 83 -2.77 5.46 8.37
CA SER A 83 -2.14 4.30 9.00
C SER A 83 -0.72 4.66 9.40
N GLY A 84 -0.25 4.13 10.52
CA GLY A 84 1.06 4.44 11.06
C GLY A 84 1.68 3.26 11.82
N THR A 85 2.92 3.43 12.24
CA THR A 85 3.56 2.48 13.16
C THR A 85 3.13 2.74 14.59
N ASN A 86 3.10 1.70 15.43
CA ASN A 86 2.82 1.82 16.86
C ASN A 86 4.05 2.42 17.57
N THR A 87 4.30 3.71 17.38
CA THR A 87 5.37 4.47 18.04
C THR A 87 4.87 5.87 18.37
N TYR A 88 5.30 6.43 19.50
CA TYR A 88 4.85 7.77 19.93
C TYR A 88 5.24 8.88 18.94
N SER A 89 6.43 8.78 18.33
CA SER A 89 6.88 9.73 17.29
C SER A 89 5.98 9.70 16.05
N ASN A 90 5.50 8.53 15.65
CA ASN A 90 4.58 8.40 14.53
C ASN A 90 3.16 8.81 14.91
N GLU A 91 2.73 8.52 16.13
CA GLU A 91 1.42 8.92 16.64
C GLU A 91 1.27 10.45 16.66
N ILE A 92 2.31 11.19 17.05
CA ILE A 92 2.35 12.66 16.93
C ILE A 92 2.07 13.09 15.48
N CYS A 93 2.69 12.44 14.49
CA CYS A 93 2.47 12.73 13.07
C CYS A 93 1.03 12.43 12.66
N VAL A 94 0.52 11.23 12.96
CA VAL A 94 -0.85 10.80 12.63
C VAL A 94 -1.89 11.74 13.23
N ARG A 95 -1.80 12.05 14.53
CA ARG A 95 -2.72 12.97 15.22
C ARG A 95 -2.68 14.37 14.61
N THR A 96 -1.49 14.87 14.28
CA THR A 96 -1.33 16.20 13.67
C THR A 96 -1.93 16.27 12.26
N LEU A 97 -1.66 15.26 11.43
CA LEU A 97 -2.23 15.15 10.09
C LEU A 97 -3.75 14.98 10.14
N GLN A 98 -4.27 14.17 11.07
CA GLN A 98 -5.71 13.97 11.26
C GLN A 98 -6.39 15.30 11.62
N ARG A 99 -5.83 16.06 12.57
CA ARG A 99 -6.34 17.39 12.96
C ARG A 99 -6.32 18.34 11.77
N PHE A 100 -5.23 18.35 10.99
CA PHE A 100 -5.12 19.19 9.81
C PHE A 100 -6.17 18.85 8.76
N LEU A 101 -6.27 17.59 8.34
CA LEU A 101 -7.22 17.14 7.34
C LEU A 101 -8.68 17.40 7.77
N LYS A 102 -9.03 17.13 9.04
CA LYS A 102 -10.36 17.47 9.58
C LYS A 102 -10.62 18.98 9.50
N SER A 103 -9.63 19.83 9.79
CA SER A 103 -9.78 21.30 9.67
C SER A 103 -9.95 21.78 8.22
N GLN A 104 -9.47 21.00 7.24
CA GLN A 104 -9.67 21.26 5.80
C GLN A 104 -10.99 20.67 5.26
N GLY A 105 -11.80 20.02 6.10
CA GLY A 105 -13.12 19.50 5.72
C GLY A 105 -13.14 18.10 5.13
N TYR A 106 -12.03 17.36 5.20
CA TYR A 106 -11.98 15.94 4.83
C TYR A 106 -12.65 15.06 5.90
N LEU A 107 -13.25 13.94 5.48
CA LEU A 107 -13.68 12.89 6.42
C LEU A 107 -12.49 11.97 6.70
N VAL A 108 -12.02 11.94 7.94
CA VAL A 108 -10.78 11.22 8.31
C VAL A 108 -11.08 10.13 9.32
N TYR A 109 -10.69 8.91 8.96
CA TYR A 109 -10.70 7.74 9.82
C TYR A 109 -9.31 7.53 10.43
N ASP A 110 -9.28 7.30 11.73
CA ASP A 110 -8.14 6.71 12.43
C ASP A 110 -8.32 5.20 12.50
N ASN A 111 -7.22 4.45 12.51
CA ASN A 111 -7.28 3.00 12.64
C ASN A 111 -5.88 2.38 12.97
N PRO A 112 -5.74 1.04 13.12
CA PRO A 112 -4.71 0.44 13.97
C PRO A 112 -3.31 0.80 13.51
N THR A 113 -2.49 1.06 14.50
CA THR A 113 -1.05 1.14 14.37
C THR A 113 -0.48 -0.26 14.16
N PHE A 114 0.47 -0.40 13.25
CA PHE A 114 1.18 -1.67 13.01
C PHE A 114 2.53 -1.67 13.74
N SER A 115 3.01 -2.85 14.17
CA SER A 115 4.29 -2.92 14.86
C SER A 115 5.42 -2.35 14.00
N GLY A 116 6.26 -1.52 14.63
CA GLY A 116 7.45 -0.92 14.02
C GLY A 116 8.75 -1.46 14.61
N TYR A 117 8.72 -2.63 15.28
CA TYR A 117 9.80 -3.32 16.00
C TYR A 117 10.48 -2.58 17.17
N PHE A 118 10.55 -1.25 17.18
CA PHE A 118 11.36 -0.50 18.17
C PHE A 118 10.87 -0.64 19.60
N LEU A 119 9.56 -0.56 19.83
CA LEU A 119 8.98 -0.65 21.16
C LEU A 119 9.09 -2.07 21.71
N GLU A 120 8.88 -3.06 20.85
CA GLU A 120 8.99 -4.47 21.19
C GLU A 120 10.43 -4.86 21.49
N ALA A 121 11.40 -4.38 20.70
CA ALA A 121 12.82 -4.63 20.95
C ALA A 121 13.30 -3.98 22.25
N SER A 122 12.75 -2.82 22.62
CA SER A 122 13.08 -2.15 23.88
C SER A 122 12.46 -2.80 25.13
N ARG A 123 11.32 -3.50 24.96
CA ARG A 123 10.53 -4.06 26.08
C ARG A 123 10.70 -5.57 26.28
N TYR A 124 11.05 -6.29 25.22
CA TYR A 124 11.17 -7.75 25.21
C TYR A 124 12.56 -8.14 24.72
N ASP A 125 12.67 -8.76 23.54
CA ASP A 125 13.92 -9.13 22.90
C ASP A 125 13.82 -8.93 21.37
N GLU A 126 14.97 -8.99 20.69
CA GLU A 126 15.09 -8.76 19.25
C GLU A 126 14.32 -9.79 18.41
N LYS A 127 14.23 -11.04 18.88
CA LYS A 127 13.55 -12.10 18.15
C LYS A 127 12.05 -11.86 18.16
N TYR A 128 11.48 -11.58 19.33
CA TYR A 128 10.07 -11.24 19.49
C TYR A 128 9.71 -9.99 18.67
N ALA A 129 10.57 -8.96 18.70
CA ALA A 129 10.37 -7.75 17.90
C ALA A 129 10.37 -8.04 16.39
N GLY A 130 11.23 -8.94 15.93
CA GLY A 130 11.25 -9.41 14.54
C GLY A 130 9.96 -10.14 14.15
N ASP A 131 9.49 -11.06 14.99
CA ASP A 131 8.27 -11.83 14.76
C ASP A 131 7.02 -10.93 14.72
N GLU A 132 6.88 -10.00 15.68
CA GLU A 132 5.76 -9.04 15.70
C GLU A 132 5.80 -8.04 14.54
N PHE A 133 7.00 -7.66 14.06
CA PHE A 133 7.13 -6.84 12.87
C PHE A 133 6.63 -7.56 11.61
N VAL A 134 7.05 -8.81 11.41
CA VAL A 134 6.59 -9.62 10.25
C VAL A 134 5.08 -9.77 10.28
N LYS A 135 4.53 -10.08 11.46
CA LYS A 135 3.08 -10.16 11.66
C LYS A 135 2.39 -8.82 11.38
N GLY A 136 2.91 -7.72 11.91
CA GLY A 136 2.36 -6.38 11.69
C GLY A 136 2.35 -5.96 10.22
N VAL A 137 3.38 -6.35 9.45
CA VAL A 137 3.42 -6.15 8.00
C VAL A 137 2.32 -6.98 7.30
N SER A 138 2.11 -8.22 7.70
CA SER A 138 1.02 -9.07 7.15
C SER A 138 -0.36 -8.50 7.47
N ASP A 139 -0.61 -8.13 8.73
CA ASP A 139 -1.86 -7.54 9.20
C ASP A 139 -2.19 -6.25 8.44
N MET A 140 -1.17 -5.47 8.10
CA MET A 140 -1.30 -4.25 7.29
C MET A 140 -1.80 -4.55 5.88
N VAL A 141 -1.23 -5.55 5.21
CA VAL A 141 -1.67 -5.96 3.87
C VAL A 141 -3.14 -6.40 3.92
N ASP A 142 -3.48 -7.31 4.83
CA ASP A 142 -4.84 -7.84 4.95
C ASP A 142 -5.87 -6.73 5.25
N ARG A 143 -5.54 -5.82 6.16
CA ARG A 143 -6.41 -4.70 6.50
C ARG A 143 -6.65 -3.77 5.33
N PHE A 144 -5.60 -3.44 4.57
CA PHE A 144 -5.71 -2.52 3.44
C PHE A 144 -6.47 -3.16 2.28
N ILE A 145 -6.25 -4.44 2.02
CA ILE A 145 -7.01 -5.21 1.04
C ILE A 145 -8.51 -5.19 1.39
N TYR A 146 -8.84 -5.52 2.65
CA TYR A 146 -10.22 -5.50 3.12
C TYR A 146 -10.89 -4.13 2.93
N LEU A 147 -10.23 -3.06 3.38
CA LEU A 147 -10.76 -1.70 3.26
C LEU A 147 -10.95 -1.27 1.80
N ALA A 148 -9.99 -1.56 0.95
CA ALA A 148 -10.06 -1.24 -0.46
C ALA A 148 -11.23 -1.96 -1.14
N ILE A 149 -11.41 -3.26 -0.89
CA ILE A 149 -12.51 -4.05 -1.44
C ILE A 149 -13.86 -3.50 -0.96
N GLU A 150 -14.03 -3.25 0.34
CA GLU A 150 -15.30 -2.77 0.89
C GLU A 150 -15.65 -1.36 0.38
N LYS A 151 -14.67 -0.47 0.27
CA LYS A 151 -14.90 0.87 -0.29
C LYS A 151 -15.22 0.84 -1.78
N LYS A 152 -14.59 -0.04 -2.55
CA LYS A 152 -14.95 -0.26 -3.96
C LYS A 152 -16.38 -0.77 -4.12
N LYS A 153 -16.82 -1.71 -3.27
CA LYS A 153 -18.23 -2.18 -3.26
C LYS A 153 -19.22 -1.04 -2.96
N GLN A 154 -18.81 -0.04 -2.19
CA GLN A 154 -19.58 1.17 -1.91
C GLN A 154 -19.51 2.23 -3.05
N GLY A 155 -18.82 1.93 -4.16
CA GLY A 155 -18.70 2.82 -5.32
C GLY A 155 -17.61 3.89 -5.21
N TYR A 156 -16.65 3.75 -4.29
CA TYR A 156 -15.53 4.69 -4.15
C TYR A 156 -14.42 4.40 -5.15
N GLU A 157 -13.78 5.46 -5.63
CA GLU A 157 -12.43 5.38 -6.20
C GLU A 157 -11.42 5.24 -5.07
N VAL A 158 -10.66 4.14 -5.04
CA VAL A 158 -9.71 3.88 -3.96
C VAL A 158 -8.28 4.17 -4.43
N PHE A 159 -7.58 4.95 -3.61
CA PHE A 159 -6.20 5.36 -3.82
C PHE A 159 -5.32 4.91 -2.65
N ILE A 160 -4.10 4.47 -2.96
CA ILE A 160 -3.10 4.07 -1.97
C ILE A 160 -1.88 4.99 -2.08
N ASN A 161 -1.46 5.50 -0.94
CA ASN A 161 -0.29 6.35 -0.80
C ASN A 161 0.75 5.67 0.11
N PRO A 162 1.79 5.04 -0.45
CA PRO A 162 2.86 4.39 0.30
C PRO A 162 4.01 5.37 0.63
N THR A 163 3.78 6.68 0.72
CA THR A 163 4.88 7.67 0.86
C THR A 163 5.61 7.62 2.21
N GLY A 164 4.90 7.32 3.30
CA GLY A 164 5.48 7.30 4.64
C GLY A 164 5.68 5.90 5.21
N GLY A 165 6.53 5.79 6.23
CA GLY A 165 6.76 4.56 7.02
C GLY A 165 8.11 3.88 6.76
N LEU A 166 8.32 2.72 7.38
CA LEU A 166 9.48 1.88 7.13
C LEU A 166 9.37 1.21 5.75
N LYS A 167 10.50 0.86 5.13
CA LYS A 167 10.54 0.27 3.78
C LYS A 167 9.60 -0.93 3.62
N ALA A 168 9.50 -1.80 4.62
CA ALA A 168 8.60 -2.94 4.57
C ALA A 168 7.12 -2.51 4.56
N HIS A 169 6.72 -1.53 5.39
CA HIS A 169 5.36 -0.99 5.40
C HIS A 169 5.03 -0.26 4.09
N VAL A 170 5.99 0.47 3.51
CA VAL A 170 5.85 1.10 2.18
C VAL A 170 5.55 0.05 1.10
N ILE A 171 6.32 -1.04 1.07
CA ILE A 171 6.12 -2.15 0.13
C ILE A 171 4.77 -2.82 0.35
N ALA A 172 4.42 -3.14 1.61
CA ALA A 172 3.14 -3.75 1.97
C ALA A 172 1.94 -2.89 1.58
N CYS A 173 2.03 -1.57 1.82
CA CYS A 173 1.03 -0.60 1.41
C CYS A 173 0.81 -0.65 -0.10
N ALA A 174 1.90 -0.52 -0.89
CA ALA A 174 1.83 -0.56 -2.34
C ALA A 174 1.28 -1.91 -2.86
N LEU A 175 1.72 -3.02 -2.27
CA LEU A 175 1.27 -4.37 -2.62
C LEU A 175 -0.24 -4.54 -2.43
N ALA A 176 -0.80 -4.07 -1.31
CA ALA A 176 -2.25 -4.10 -1.08
C ALA A 176 -3.00 -3.30 -2.17
N GLY A 177 -2.44 -2.18 -2.60
CA GLY A 177 -2.98 -1.39 -3.71
C GLY A 177 -2.99 -2.13 -5.02
N PHE A 178 -1.87 -2.76 -5.39
CA PHE A 178 -1.79 -3.56 -6.60
C PHE A 178 -2.75 -4.75 -6.53
N LEU A 179 -2.75 -5.52 -5.44
CA LEU A 179 -3.60 -6.73 -5.30
C LEU A 179 -5.09 -6.44 -5.41
N THR A 180 -5.50 -5.21 -5.11
CA THR A 180 -6.90 -4.79 -5.20
C THR A 180 -7.20 -3.97 -6.45
N GLY A 181 -6.23 -3.70 -7.34
CA GLY A 181 -6.39 -2.84 -8.52
C GLY A 181 -6.69 -1.38 -8.15
N CYS A 182 -6.16 -0.90 -7.03
CA CYS A 182 -6.28 0.50 -6.62
C CYS A 182 -5.22 1.37 -7.29
N LYS A 183 -5.51 2.67 -7.40
CA LYS A 183 -4.52 3.63 -7.88
C LYS A 183 -3.45 3.85 -6.81
N VAL A 184 -2.23 3.41 -7.06
CA VAL A 184 -1.08 3.64 -6.17
C VAL A 184 -0.33 4.88 -6.65
N TYR A 185 -0.10 5.86 -5.78
CA TYR A 185 0.59 7.10 -6.16
C TYR A 185 1.70 7.46 -5.18
N TYR A 186 2.79 8.03 -5.69
CA TYR A 186 3.94 8.45 -4.88
C TYR A 186 4.56 9.75 -5.43
N MET A 187 5.33 10.46 -4.60
CA MET A 187 6.16 11.59 -5.06
C MET A 187 7.45 11.07 -5.67
N ASN A 188 7.73 11.43 -6.92
CA ASN A 188 9.07 11.30 -7.44
C ASN A 188 9.93 12.50 -7.01
N GLU A 189 11.07 12.24 -6.37
CA GLU A 189 11.94 13.29 -5.82
C GLU A 189 12.67 14.10 -6.89
N GLU A 190 13.03 13.47 -8.02
CA GLU A 190 13.83 14.10 -9.09
C GLU A 190 13.06 15.21 -9.80
N PHE A 191 11.82 14.93 -10.20
CA PHE A 191 10.98 15.90 -10.93
C PHE A 191 9.85 16.49 -10.08
N ARG A 192 9.83 16.21 -8.77
CA ARG A 192 8.91 16.77 -7.77
C ARG A 192 7.44 16.72 -8.19
N ASN A 193 7.04 15.60 -8.79
CA ASN A 193 5.68 15.39 -9.26
C ASN A 193 5.12 14.06 -8.76
N VAL A 194 3.80 14.01 -8.63
CA VAL A 194 3.09 12.78 -8.27
C VAL A 194 3.00 11.87 -9.48
N VAL A 195 3.38 10.61 -9.29
CA VAL A 195 3.28 9.56 -10.30
C VAL A 195 2.31 8.51 -9.81
N PHE A 196 1.46 8.04 -10.72
CA PHE A 196 0.66 6.83 -10.51
C PHE A 196 1.47 5.64 -10.99
N LEU A 197 1.76 4.73 -10.06
CA LEU A 197 2.48 3.51 -10.40
C LEU A 197 1.59 2.63 -11.28
N PRO A 198 2.16 2.02 -12.33
CA PRO A 198 1.46 0.94 -13.01
C PRO A 198 1.23 -0.20 -12.02
N GLU A 199 0.25 -1.05 -12.30
CA GLU A 199 0.13 -2.30 -11.56
C GLU A 199 1.43 -3.11 -11.75
N ILE A 200 2.22 -3.25 -10.69
CA ILE A 200 3.51 -3.95 -10.72
C ILE A 200 3.25 -5.44 -10.59
N PHE A 201 2.54 -5.98 -11.57
CA PHE A 201 2.41 -7.41 -11.78
C PHE A 201 3.09 -7.80 -13.07
N TYR A 202 3.35 -9.09 -13.19
CA TYR A 202 3.71 -9.64 -14.47
C TYR A 202 2.58 -9.40 -15.46
N LEU A 203 2.80 -8.47 -16.38
CA LEU A 203 1.91 -8.24 -17.51
C LEU A 203 2.32 -9.23 -18.60
N PRO A 204 1.47 -10.24 -18.91
CA PRO A 204 1.77 -11.19 -19.97
C PRO A 204 1.89 -10.46 -21.30
N LYS A 205 2.85 -10.84 -22.13
CA LYS A 205 3.10 -10.20 -23.44
C LYS A 205 3.25 -11.22 -24.57
N GLY A 206 3.00 -10.77 -25.79
CA GLY A 206 3.28 -11.56 -27.00
C GLY A 206 2.56 -12.91 -26.99
N ARG A 207 3.32 -14.00 -26.94
CA ARG A 207 2.79 -15.37 -26.99
C ARG A 207 1.99 -15.75 -25.74
N GLU A 208 2.26 -15.12 -24.60
CA GLU A 208 1.51 -15.36 -23.37
C GLU A 208 0.09 -14.82 -23.48
N VAL A 209 -0.08 -13.65 -24.10
CA VAL A 209 -1.40 -13.08 -24.39
C VAL A 209 -2.16 -14.02 -25.33
N LYS A 210 -1.50 -14.53 -26.38
CA LYS A 210 -2.12 -15.51 -27.30
C LYS A 210 -2.59 -16.76 -26.56
N LEU A 211 -1.78 -17.30 -25.64
CA LEU A 211 -2.17 -18.45 -24.82
C LEU A 211 -3.37 -18.12 -23.91
N LEU A 212 -3.37 -16.96 -23.25
CA LEU A 212 -4.52 -16.52 -22.45
C LEU A 212 -5.78 -16.33 -23.31
N GLU A 213 -5.65 -15.86 -24.55
CA GLU A 213 -6.77 -15.77 -25.51
C GLU A 213 -7.31 -17.16 -25.88
N ILE A 214 -6.44 -18.13 -26.14
CA ILE A 214 -6.85 -19.53 -26.39
C ILE A 214 -7.65 -20.10 -25.22
N LEU A 215 -7.26 -19.75 -23.98
CA LEU A 215 -7.90 -20.21 -22.75
C LEU A 215 -9.06 -19.29 -22.28
N SER A 216 -9.36 -18.21 -22.99
CA SER A 216 -10.29 -17.16 -22.54
C SER A 216 -11.74 -17.62 -22.41
N ASP A 217 -12.11 -18.73 -23.04
CA ASP A 217 -13.42 -19.37 -22.89
C ASP A 217 -13.65 -20.05 -21.53
N LYS A 218 -12.63 -20.03 -20.66
CA LYS A 218 -12.62 -20.59 -19.30
C LYS A 218 -12.87 -22.10 -19.24
N LYS A 219 -12.89 -22.80 -20.37
CA LYS A 219 -13.00 -24.25 -20.39
C LYS A 219 -11.62 -24.88 -20.15
N PRO A 220 -11.47 -25.83 -19.23
CA PRO A 220 -10.19 -26.52 -19.06
C PRO A 220 -9.82 -27.31 -20.32
N ARG A 221 -8.52 -27.33 -20.66
CA ARG A 221 -7.97 -28.17 -21.74
C ARG A 221 -7.23 -29.34 -21.12
N SER A 222 -7.45 -30.55 -21.62
CA SER A 222 -6.86 -31.78 -21.07
C SER A 222 -6.50 -32.79 -22.17
N GLY A 223 -5.70 -33.80 -21.84
CA GLY A 223 -5.29 -34.83 -22.80
C GLY A 223 -4.52 -34.22 -23.97
N PHE A 224 -4.90 -34.58 -25.20
CA PHE A 224 -4.22 -34.09 -26.41
C PHE A 224 -4.18 -32.56 -26.55
N GLU A 225 -5.25 -31.86 -26.16
CA GLU A 225 -5.26 -30.39 -26.21
C GLU A 225 -4.28 -29.77 -25.23
N TYR A 226 -4.15 -30.36 -24.04
CA TYR A 226 -3.15 -29.95 -23.04
C TYR A 226 -1.74 -30.19 -23.57
N GLU A 227 -1.46 -31.39 -24.08
CA GLU A 227 -0.14 -31.75 -24.62
C GLU A 227 0.28 -30.81 -25.74
N LYS A 228 -0.63 -30.52 -26.67
CA LYS A 228 -0.39 -29.57 -27.76
C LYS A 228 -0.09 -28.16 -27.26
N ILE A 229 -0.86 -27.67 -26.28
CA ILE A 229 -0.63 -26.34 -25.70
C ILE A 229 0.73 -26.26 -25.02
N VAL A 230 1.11 -27.28 -24.25
CA VAL A 230 2.40 -27.31 -23.54
C VAL A 230 3.57 -27.44 -24.52
N GLU A 231 3.42 -28.21 -25.59
CA GLU A 231 4.43 -28.31 -26.64
C GLU A 231 4.60 -26.97 -27.38
N GLU A 232 3.50 -26.31 -27.73
CA GLU A 232 3.52 -25.05 -28.46
C GLU A 232 3.99 -23.88 -27.58
N PHE A 233 3.55 -23.79 -26.33
CA PHE A 233 3.73 -22.63 -25.44
C PHE A 233 4.53 -22.96 -24.17
N LYS A 234 5.51 -23.85 -24.25
CA LYS A 234 6.23 -24.39 -23.08
C LYS A 234 6.68 -23.31 -22.07
N ASP A 235 7.42 -22.30 -22.53
CA ASP A 235 7.98 -21.26 -21.67
C ASP A 235 6.89 -20.32 -21.11
N GLU A 236 5.85 -20.06 -21.91
CA GLU A 236 4.72 -19.24 -21.50
C GLU A 236 3.84 -19.95 -20.47
N VAL A 237 3.64 -21.26 -20.60
CA VAL A 237 2.92 -22.07 -19.61
C VAL A 237 3.65 -22.01 -18.27
N GLU A 238 4.96 -22.24 -18.23
CA GLU A 238 5.74 -22.17 -16.99
C GLU A 238 5.63 -20.78 -16.33
N ARG A 239 5.79 -19.69 -17.10
CA ARG A 239 5.70 -18.32 -16.56
C ARG A 239 4.29 -17.98 -16.09
N LEU A 240 3.27 -18.22 -16.92
CA LEU A 240 1.89 -17.92 -16.57
C LEU A 240 1.43 -18.70 -15.34
N GLN A 241 1.93 -19.94 -15.15
CA GLN A 241 1.68 -20.73 -13.95
C GLN A 241 2.36 -20.11 -12.72
N VAL A 242 3.63 -19.71 -12.83
CA VAL A 242 4.38 -19.04 -11.73
C VAL A 242 3.66 -17.78 -11.26
N TYR A 243 3.09 -17.00 -12.17
CA TYR A 243 2.33 -15.78 -11.83
C TYR A 243 0.85 -16.04 -11.50
N GLY A 244 0.41 -17.30 -11.50
CA GLY A 244 -0.96 -17.70 -11.16
C GLY A 244 -2.02 -17.20 -12.15
N LEU A 245 -1.63 -16.93 -13.40
CA LEU A 245 -2.53 -16.51 -14.48
C LEU A 245 -3.22 -17.71 -15.13
N ILE A 246 -2.58 -18.88 -15.05
CA ILE A 246 -3.16 -20.17 -15.39
C ILE A 246 -2.95 -21.14 -14.22
N GLU A 247 -3.73 -22.21 -14.22
CA GLU A 247 -3.62 -23.31 -13.27
C GLU A 247 -3.45 -24.62 -14.03
N ILE A 248 -2.57 -25.48 -13.52
CA ILE A 248 -2.31 -26.80 -14.06
C ILE A 248 -2.70 -27.82 -13.00
N GLU A 249 -3.66 -28.68 -13.31
CA GLU A 249 -4.03 -29.81 -12.46
C GLU A 249 -3.05 -30.96 -12.71
N VAL A 250 -2.66 -31.59 -11.61
CA VAL A 250 -1.67 -32.67 -11.57
C VAL A 250 -2.36 -33.91 -11.04
N ASP A 251 -2.11 -35.04 -11.68
CA ASP A 251 -2.62 -36.33 -11.25
C ASP A 251 -1.98 -36.72 -9.90
N GLU A 252 -2.81 -37.11 -8.92
CA GLU A 252 -2.35 -37.33 -7.54
C GLU A 252 -1.39 -38.53 -7.42
N GLU A 253 -1.62 -39.58 -8.21
CA GLU A 253 -0.83 -40.81 -8.16
C GLU A 253 0.47 -40.69 -8.95
N THR A 254 0.39 -40.18 -10.17
CA THR A 254 1.52 -40.13 -11.11
C THR A 254 2.32 -38.84 -11.01
N ARG A 255 1.79 -37.82 -10.32
CA ARG A 255 2.33 -36.45 -10.27
C ARG A 255 2.52 -35.81 -11.65
N LYS A 256 1.83 -36.33 -12.68
CA LYS A 256 1.91 -35.79 -14.04
C LYS A 256 0.86 -34.70 -14.26
N PRO A 257 1.25 -33.53 -14.79
CA PRO A 257 0.29 -32.50 -15.16
C PRO A 257 -0.53 -32.95 -16.38
N TYR A 258 -1.84 -32.74 -16.34
CA TYR A 258 -2.76 -33.29 -17.36
C TYR A 258 -3.85 -32.34 -17.84
N ARG A 259 -4.04 -31.20 -17.16
CA ARG A 259 -5.09 -30.23 -17.50
C ARG A 259 -4.64 -28.82 -17.18
N ILE A 260 -4.95 -27.88 -18.07
CA ILE A 260 -4.64 -26.45 -17.95
C ILE A 260 -5.93 -25.62 -18.06
N ARG A 261 -6.04 -24.56 -17.26
CA ARG A 261 -7.12 -23.56 -17.36
C ARG A 261 -6.64 -22.15 -17.01
N ILE A 262 -7.31 -21.13 -17.56
CA ILE A 262 -7.10 -19.75 -17.14
C ILE A 262 -7.69 -19.53 -15.74
N THR A 263 -7.02 -18.74 -14.90
CA THR A 263 -7.57 -18.33 -13.61
C THR A 263 -8.41 -17.05 -13.75
N ASN A 264 -9.17 -16.70 -12.71
CA ASN A 264 -9.87 -15.39 -12.67
C ASN A 264 -8.88 -14.22 -12.80
N ARG A 265 -7.68 -14.38 -12.22
CA ARG A 265 -6.58 -13.42 -12.36
C ARG A 265 -6.12 -13.32 -13.81
N GLY A 266 -5.86 -14.45 -14.46
CA GLY A 266 -5.50 -14.48 -15.88
C GLY A 266 -6.52 -13.80 -16.78
N SER A 267 -7.82 -14.02 -16.53
CA SER A 267 -8.89 -13.33 -17.28
C SER A 267 -8.86 -11.82 -17.06
N PHE A 268 -8.74 -11.38 -15.80
CA PHE A 268 -8.65 -9.94 -15.48
C PHE A 268 -7.48 -9.27 -16.21
N PHE A 269 -6.30 -9.90 -16.22
CA PHE A 269 -5.14 -9.35 -16.94
C PHE A 269 -5.35 -9.29 -18.46
N LEU A 270 -5.99 -10.32 -19.04
CA LEU A 270 -6.28 -10.33 -20.47
C LEU A 270 -7.19 -9.16 -20.86
N ASP A 271 -8.19 -8.84 -20.03
CA ASP A 271 -9.10 -7.72 -20.26
C ASP A 271 -8.38 -6.36 -20.17
N SER A 272 -7.44 -6.22 -19.23
CA SER A 272 -6.65 -5.00 -19.06
C SER A 272 -5.65 -4.73 -20.21
N VAL A 273 -5.19 -5.77 -20.91
CA VAL A 273 -4.28 -5.63 -22.08
C VAL A 273 -5.04 -5.30 -23.37
N LYS A 274 -6.36 -5.57 -23.43
CA LYS A 274 -7.21 -5.29 -24.59
C LYS A 274 -7.79 -3.87 -24.63
N GLN A 275 -7.68 -3.12 -23.53
CA GLN A 275 -8.10 -1.71 -23.42
C GLN A 275 -6.98 -0.76 -23.86
#